data_AF-A0A356VT11-F1
#
_entry.id   AF-A0A356VT11-F1
#
_cell.length_a   1.000
_cell.length_b   1.000
_cell.length_c   1.000
_cell.angle_alpha   90.00
_cell.angle_beta   90.00
_cell.angle_gamma   90.00
#
_symmetry.space_group_name_H-M   'P 1'
#
loop_
_entity.id
_entity.type
_entity.pdbx_description
1 polymer ?
#
loop_
_entity_poly.entity_id
_entity_poly.type
_entity_poly.pdbx_seq_one_letter_code
_entity_poly.pdbx_strand_id
1 'polypeptide(L)' 'MNTLIEHPLLGKAGRIHKTRELVITASKYTVIYKAEAESITILRVFHQSQRW' A
#
# COMPACT_ATOMS: atom_id res chain seq x y z
N MET A 1 14.79 -4.13 -6.79
CA MET A 1 14.65 -3.03 -5.81
C MET A 1 13.35 -3.23 -5.06
N ASN A 2 13.37 -3.16 -3.73
CA ASN A 2 12.18 -3.42 -2.91
C ASN A 2 11.62 -2.07 -2.40
N THR A 3 10.99 -1.32 -3.30
CA THR A 3 10.66 0.11 -3.16
C THR A 3 9.90 0.46 -1.87
N LEU A 4 9.03 -0.42 -1.37
CA LEU A 4 8.31 -0.16 -0.12
C LEU A 4 9.16 -0.32 1.14
N ILE A 5 10.23 -1.11 1.11
CA ILE A 5 11.18 -1.20 2.22
C ILE A 5 12.03 0.07 2.27
N GLU A 6 12.47 0.56 1.12
CA GLU A 6 13.27 1.78 0.99
C GLU A 6 12.44 3.04 1.26
N HIS A 7 11.16 3.03 0.88
CA HIS A 7 10.23 4.15 1.00
C HIS A 7 8.89 3.71 1.62
N PRO A 8 8.86 3.34 2.91
CA PRO A 8 7.66 2.83 3.58
C PRO A 8 6.52 3.85 3.63
N LEU A 9 6.83 5.14 3.49
CA LEU A 9 5.86 6.23 3.55
C LEU A 9 5.31 6.66 2.17
N LEU A 10 5.62 5.92 1.10
CA LEU A 10 5.24 6.25 -0.28
C LEU A 10 3.71 6.30 -0.51
N GLY A 11 2.95 5.42 0.13
CA GLY A 11 1.49 5.43 0.08
C GLY A 11 0.87 6.55 0.93
N LYS A 12 -0.34 6.98 0.58
CA LYS A 12 -1.13 7.95 1.38
C LYS A 12 -1.44 7.36 2.75
N ALA A 13 -1.36 8.18 3.81
CA ALA A 13 -1.76 7.75 5.15
C ALA A 13 -3.23 7.29 5.15
N GLY A 14 -3.46 6.08 5.66
CA GLY A 14 -4.79 5.53 5.85
C GLY A 14 -5.48 6.10 7.10
N ARG A 15 -6.75 5.74 7.30
CA ARG A 15 -7.54 6.16 8.46
C ARG A 15 -7.11 5.48 9.77
N ILE A 16 -6.45 4.34 9.68
CA ILE A 16 -5.95 3.56 10.82
C ILE A 16 -4.46 3.83 10.95
N HIS A 17 -3.98 4.00 12.19
CA HIS A 17 -2.56 4.24 12.44
C HIS A 17 -1.69 3.18 11.76
N LYS A 18 -0.57 3.64 11.15
CA LYS A 18 0.39 2.85 10.35
C LYS A 18 -0.15 2.24 9.06
N THR A 19 -1.45 2.33 8.74
CA THR A 19 -1.94 1.86 7.44
C THR A 19 -1.69 2.92 6.37
N ARG A 20 -1.42 2.45 5.16
CA ARG A 20 -1.17 3.27 3.98
C ARG A 20 -1.86 2.68 2.77
N GLU A 21 -2.24 3.56 1.86
CA GLU A 21 -2.87 3.25 0.59
C GLU A 21 -1.94 3.68 -0.53
N LEU A 22 -1.48 2.71 -1.33
CA LEU A 22 -0.67 2.96 -2.52
C LEU A 22 -1.46 2.62 -3.77
N VAL A 23 -1.74 3.64 -4.58
CA VAL A 23 -2.23 3.47 -5.94
C VAL A 23 -1.04 3.22 -6.86
N ILE A 24 -0.99 2.05 -7.49
CA ILE A 24 0.08 1.69 -8.42
C ILE A 24 -0.33 2.19 -9.80
N THR A 25 0.05 3.41 -10.18
CA THR A 25 -0.41 4.08 -11.41
C THR A 25 -0.15 3.30 -12.71
N ALA A 26 0.92 2.49 -12.76
CA ALA A 26 1.23 1.62 -13.89
C ALA A 26 0.25 0.43 -14.03
N SER A 27 -0.63 0.21 -13.06
CA SER A 27 -1.62 -0.86 -13.06
C SER A 27 -2.97 -0.37 -12.51
N LYS A 28 -4.01 -1.20 -12.59
CA LYS A 28 -5.30 -0.87 -11.96
C LYS A 28 -5.37 -1.42 -10.54
N TYR A 29 -4.25 -1.46 -9.82
CA TYR A 29 -4.21 -1.99 -8.46
C TYR A 29 -4.04 -0.88 -7.41
N THR A 30 -4.73 -1.07 -6.29
CA THR A 30 -4.51 -0.32 -5.05
C THR A 30 -4.12 -1.29 -3.95
N VAL A 31 -3.02 -1.01 -3.28
CA VAL A 31 -2.47 -1.83 -2.21
C VAL A 31 -2.66 -1.11 -0.89
N ILE A 32 -3.31 -1.78 0.06
CA ILE A 32 -3.38 -1.34 1.45
C ILE A 32 -2.34 -2.10 2.23
N TYR A 33 -1.44 -1.39 2.91
CA TYR A 33 -0.35 -1.99 3.66
C TYR A 33 -0.13 -1.30 5.00
N LYS A 34 0.56 -1.97 5.92
CA LYS A 34 1.11 -1.36 7.15
C LYS A 34 2.60 -1.16 6.98
N ALA A 35 3.07 0.02 7.38
CA ALA A 35 4.49 0.33 7.53
C ALA A 35 4.89 0.18 9.00
N GLU A 36 5.75 -0.78 9.28
CA GLU A 36 6.34 -1.02 10.60
C GLU A 36 7.85 -0.75 10.55
N ALA A 37 8.53 -0.77 11.70
CA ALA A 37 9.93 -0.36 11.76
C ALA A 37 10.85 -1.22 10.88
N GLU A 38 10.55 -2.51 10.76
CA GLU A 38 11.41 -3.50 10.08
C GLU A 38 10.67 -4.26 8.97
N SER A 39 9.38 -3.96 8.76
CA SER A 39 8.54 -4.77 7.88
C SER A 39 7.46 -3.96 7.19
N ILE A 40 6.98 -4.53 6.07
CA ILE A 40 5.79 -4.09 5.36
C ILE A 40 4.81 -5.26 5.36
N THR A 41 3.63 -5.06 5.93
CA THR A 41 2.56 -6.05 5.88
C THR A 41 1.51 -5.63 4.85
N ILE A 42 1.30 -6.42 3.81
CA ILE A 42 0.23 -6.19 2.85
C ILE A 42 -1.09 -6.66 3.46
N LEU A 43 -2.03 -5.74 3.67
CA LEU A 43 -3.34 -6.02 4.25
C LEU A 43 -4.35 -6.45 3.18
N ARG A 44 -4.33 -5.78 2.02
CA ARG A 44 -5.26 -6.07 0.93
C ARG A 44 -4.75 -5.51 -0.40
N VAL A 45 -5.15 -6.16 -1.48
CA VAL A 45 -4.94 -5.70 -2.86
C VAL A 45 -6.30 -5.61 -3.55
N PHE A 46 -6.62 -4.44 -4.11
CA PHE A 46 -7.86 -4.18 -4.85
C PHE A 46 -7.55 -3.98 -6.33
N HIS A 47 -8.35 -4.59 -7.20
CA HIS A 47 -8.37 -4.23 -8.61
C HIS A 47 -9.41 -3.13 -8.83
N GLN A 48 -8.96 -1.91 -9.14
CA GLN A 48 -9.79 -0.71 -9.27
C GLN A 48 -10.89 -0.81 -10.34
N SER A 49 -10.73 -1.68 -11.34
CA SER A 49 -11.78 -1.90 -12.35
C SER A 49 -12.77 -3.00 -11.99
N GLN A 50 -12.54 -3.74 -10.90
CA GLN A 50 -13.50 -4.72 -10.42
C GLN A 50 -14.38 -4.05 -9.36
N ARG A 51 -15.70 -4.08 -9.56
CA ARG A 51 -16.66 -3.77 -8.50
C ARG A 51 -16.70 -4.97 -7.55
N TRP A 52 -16.36 -4.72 -6.29
CA TRP A 52 -16.44 -5.69 -5.20
C TRP A 52 -17.64 -5.33 -4.32
#